data_AF-A0A645CP48-F1
#
_entry.id   AF-A0A645CP48-F1
#
_cell.length_a   1.000
_cell.length_b   1.000
_cell.length_c   1.000
_cell.angle_alpha   90.00
_cell.angle_beta   90.00
_cell.angle_gamma   90.00
#
_symmetry.space_group_name_H-M   'P 1'
#
loop_
_entity.id
_entity.type
_entity.pdbx_description
1 polymer ?
#
loop_
_entity_poly.entity_id
_entity_poly.type
_entity_poly.pdbx_seq_one_letter_code
_entity_poly.pdbx_strand_id
1 'polypeptide(L)'
;MIDNMYNGSKISLLGILPNNTTVEWNDIIFKALTLKGIYGREMWETWYQMEQMLISGVDLTPVITHRFSIDEYQKGFDVMESGECGKVILSWD
;
A
#
# COMPACT_ATOMS: atom_id res chain seq x y z
N MET A 1 -14.02 3.16 8.62
CA MET A 1 -13.01 4.08 8.05
C MET A 1 -13.54 5.51 8.05
N ILE A 2 -14.62 5.79 7.32
CA ILE A 2 -15.23 7.14 7.18
C ILE A 2 -15.63 7.71 8.56
N ASP A 3 -16.14 6.87 9.46
CA ASP A 3 -16.57 7.28 10.81
C ASP A 3 -15.43 7.87 11.64
N ASN A 4 -14.20 7.41 11.41
CA ASN A 4 -13.00 7.85 12.13
C ASN A 4 -12.38 9.13 11.55
N MET A 5 -12.96 9.70 10.50
CA MET A 5 -12.45 10.93 9.89
C MET A 5 -13.00 12.19 10.58
N TYR A 6 -12.14 13.19 10.73
CA TYR A 6 -12.55 14.56 11.09
C TYR A 6 -13.21 15.29 9.91
N ASN A 7 -13.99 16.33 10.20
CA ASN A 7 -14.58 17.19 9.17
C ASN A 7 -13.50 17.89 8.32
N GLY A 8 -13.69 17.94 7.00
CA GLY A 8 -12.76 18.50 6.02
C GLY A 8 -11.57 17.61 5.66
N SER A 9 -11.53 16.36 6.15
CA SER A 9 -10.39 15.46 5.92
C SER A 9 -10.33 14.88 4.52
N LYS A 10 -9.19 14.27 4.18
CA LYS A 10 -8.93 13.63 2.89
C LYS A 10 -8.75 12.13 3.05
N ILE A 11 -9.27 11.35 2.10
CA ILE A 11 -9.06 9.91 1.99
C ILE A 11 -8.41 9.62 0.64
N SER A 12 -7.25 8.97 0.67
CA SER A 12 -6.55 8.48 -0.52
C SER A 12 -6.88 7.00 -0.73
N LEU A 13 -7.54 6.67 -1.84
CA LEU A 13 -8.02 5.33 -2.15
C LEU A 13 -7.03 4.62 -3.09
N LEU A 14 -6.22 3.72 -2.53
CA LEU A 14 -5.28 2.87 -3.28
C LEU A 14 -5.79 1.44 -3.50
N GLY A 15 -6.56 0.91 -2.54
CA GLY A 15 -7.04 -0.47 -2.58
C GLY A 15 -8.02 -0.73 -3.73
N ILE A 16 -8.02 -1.96 -4.24
CA ILE A 16 -9.00 -2.43 -5.23
C ILE A 16 -10.24 -2.87 -4.47
N LEU A 17 -11.33 -2.13 -4.63
CA LEU A 17 -12.60 -2.39 -3.97
C LEU A 17 -13.45 -3.38 -4.78
N PRO A 18 -14.16 -4.32 -4.14
CA PRO A 18 -15.16 -5.16 -4.80
C PRO A 18 -16.27 -4.34 -5.49
N ASN A 19 -16.85 -4.88 -6.56
CA ASN A 19 -17.91 -4.21 -7.35
C ASN A 19 -19.17 -3.85 -6.54
N ASN A 20 -19.41 -4.53 -5.42
CA ASN A 20 -20.57 -4.32 -4.54
C ASN A 20 -20.25 -3.42 -3.34
N THR A 21 -19.13 -2.68 -3.35
CA THR A 21 -18.77 -1.79 -2.25
C THR A 21 -19.72 -0.60 -2.18
N THR A 22 -20.39 -0.43 -1.06
CA THR A 22 -21.30 0.70 -0.77
C THR A 22 -20.76 1.57 0.36
N VAL A 23 -21.13 2.85 0.37
CA VAL A 23 -20.76 3.81 1.43
C VAL A 23 -21.95 4.71 1.79
N GLU A 24 -22.03 5.13 3.05
CA GLU A 24 -22.99 6.12 3.52
C GLU A 24 -22.57 7.53 3.08
N TRP A 25 -23.20 8.02 2.01
CA TRP A 25 -22.84 9.32 1.42
C TRP A 25 -23.13 10.50 2.34
N ASN A 26 -24.07 10.37 3.27
CA ASN A 26 -24.34 11.40 4.27
C ASN A 26 -23.09 11.72 5.09
N ASP A 27 -22.34 10.71 5.52
CA ASP A 27 -21.14 10.93 6.33
C ASP A 27 -20.03 11.61 5.53
N ILE A 28 -19.91 11.32 4.24
CA ILE A 28 -18.96 11.99 3.34
C ILE A 28 -19.35 13.45 3.14
N ILE A 29 -20.63 13.71 2.88
CA ILE A 29 -21.16 15.05 2.59
C ILE A 29 -21.09 15.94 3.82
N PHE A 30 -21.65 15.49 4.96
CA PHE A 30 -21.73 16.31 6.16
C PHE A 30 -20.38 16.50 6.86
N LYS A 31 -19.45 15.56 6.68
CA LYS A 31 -18.05 15.77 7.08
C LYS A 31 -17.22 16.50 6.03
N ALA A 32 -17.79 16.88 4.88
CA ALA A 32 -17.07 17.54 3.78
C ALA A 32 -15.76 16.83 3.40
N LEU A 33 -15.79 15.50 3.25
CA LEU A 33 -14.59 14.71 2.96
C LEU A 33 -14.18 14.83 1.49
N THR A 34 -12.87 14.87 1.24
CA THR A 34 -12.30 14.77 -0.11
C THR A 34 -11.81 13.35 -0.37
N LEU A 35 -12.29 12.70 -1.43
CA LEU A 35 -11.83 11.39 -1.86
C LEU A 35 -10.92 11.51 -3.09
N LYS A 36 -9.70 10.96 -3.05
CA LYS A 36 -8.78 10.91 -4.20
C LYS A 36 -8.44 9.45 -4.50
N GLY A 37 -8.77 8.97 -5.69
CA GLY A 37 -8.27 7.69 -6.20
C GLY A 37 -6.78 7.79 -6.54
N ILE A 38 -5.99 6.81 -6.11
CA ILE A 38 -4.57 6.68 -6.43
C ILE A 38 -4.41 5.50 -7.38
N TYR A 39 -3.97 5.79 -8.61
CA TYR A 39 -3.64 4.77 -9.60
C TYR A 39 -2.12 4.66 -9.73
N GLY A 40 -1.57 3.54 -9.25
CA GLY A 40 -0.13 3.29 -9.32
C GLY A 40 0.68 4.35 -8.57
N ARG A 41 1.48 5.12 -9.30
CA ARG A 41 2.40 6.14 -8.77
C ARG A 41 2.44 7.37 -9.67
N GLU A 42 2.65 8.55 -9.09
CA GLU A 42 2.92 9.76 -9.88
C GLU A 42 4.36 9.69 -10.40
N MET A 43 4.51 9.59 -11.73
CA MET A 43 5.81 9.31 -12.33
C MET A 43 6.84 10.40 -12.01
N TRP A 44 8.05 9.94 -11.71
CA TRP A 44 9.22 10.73 -11.31
C TRP A 44 9.12 11.38 -9.94
N GLU A 45 8.08 12.17 -9.67
CA GLU A 45 7.94 12.92 -8.42
C GLU A 45 7.97 12.00 -7.19
N THR A 46 7.19 10.92 -7.18
CA THR A 46 7.19 10.00 -6.03
C THR A 46 8.49 9.20 -5.92
N TRP A 47 9.24 9.03 -7.01
CA TRP A 47 10.55 8.37 -6.96
C TRP A 47 11.57 9.25 -6.25
N TYR A 48 11.62 10.54 -6.57
CA TYR A 48 12.49 11.49 -5.89
C TYR A 48 12.14 11.58 -4.40
N GLN A 49 10.86 11.63 -4.05
CA GLN A 49 10.42 11.64 -2.66
C GLN A 49 10.88 10.37 -1.91
N MET A 50 10.69 9.19 -2.50
CA MET A 50 11.14 7.93 -1.89
C MET A 50 12.66 7.84 -1.75
N GLU A 51 13.41 8.29 -2.74
CA GLU A 51 14.88 8.35 -2.66
C GLU A 51 15.33 9.26 -1.51
N GLN A 52 14.74 10.44 -1.39
CA GLN A 52 15.06 11.36 -0.28
C GLN A 52 14.69 10.76 1.08
N MET A 53 13.56 10.04 1.18
CA MET A 53 13.19 9.34 2.42
C MET A 53 14.25 8.29 2.82
N LEU A 54 14.73 7.49 1.87
CA LEU A 54 15.79 6.50 2.13
C LEU A 54 17.10 7.17 2.56
N ILE A 55 17.54 8.21 1.85
CA ILE A 55 18.75 8.97 2.19
C ILE A 55 18.62 9.63 3.58
N SER A 56 17.41 10.09 3.94
CA SER A 56 17.13 10.69 5.25
C SER A 56 17.06 9.69 6.41
N GLY A 57 17.14 8.39 6.13
CA GLY A 57 17.25 7.34 7.14
C GLY A 57 15.98 6.51 7.36
N VAL A 58 15.00 6.53 6.45
CA VAL A 58 13.90 5.57 6.51
C VAL A 58 14.44 4.16 6.23
N ASP A 59 14.39 3.29 7.24
CA ASP A 59 14.81 1.90 7.12
C ASP A 59 13.64 1.01 6.64
N LEU A 60 13.78 0.46 5.43
CA LEU A 60 12.83 -0.49 4.85
C LEU A 60 13.21 -1.96 5.08
N THR A 61 14.36 -2.24 5.70
CA THR A 61 14.81 -3.61 5.96
C THR A 61 13.75 -4.47 6.67
N PRO A 62 13.01 -3.96 7.68
CA PRO A 62 12.01 -4.75 8.39
C PRO A 62 10.83 -5.22 7.52
N VAL A 63 10.55 -4.56 6.39
CA VAL A 63 9.48 -5.01 5.50
C VAL A 63 9.85 -6.28 4.75
N ILE A 64 11.15 -6.59 4.62
CA ILE A 64 11.64 -7.81 3.97
C ILE A 64 11.66 -8.91 5.02
N THR A 65 10.78 -9.90 4.84
CA THR A 65 10.61 -10.99 5.81
C THR A 65 11.23 -12.30 5.35
N HIS A 66 11.31 -12.53 4.04
CA HIS A 66 11.82 -13.77 3.48
C HIS A 66 12.70 -13.51 2.25
N ARG A 67 13.71 -14.36 2.10
CA ARG A 67 14.61 -14.40 0.94
C ARG A 67 14.76 -15.85 0.51
N PHE A 68 14.53 -16.11 -0.76
CA PHE A 68 14.69 -17.44 -1.37
C PHE A 68 15.51 -17.30 -2.65
N SER A 69 16.15 -18.40 -3.08
CA SER A 69 16.65 -18.48 -4.44
C SER A 69 15.47 -18.48 -5.43
N ILE A 70 15.69 -17.99 -6.65
CA ILE A 70 14.69 -18.08 -7.73
C ILE A 70 14.22 -19.51 -7.99
N ASP A 71 15.09 -20.51 -7.79
CA ASP A 71 14.73 -21.93 -7.96
C ASP A 71 13.68 -22.39 -6.93
N GLU A 72 13.57 -21.69 -5.80
CA GLU A 72 12.57 -21.91 -4.75
C GLU A 72 11.34 -21.01 -4.91
N TYR A 73 11.06 -20.46 -6.11
CA TYR A 73 9.96 -19.51 -6.32
C TYR A 73 8.63 -20.00 -5.73
N GLN A 74 8.30 -21.29 -5.89
CA GLN A 74 7.04 -21.86 -5.40
C GLN A 74 6.87 -21.64 -3.89
N LYS A 75 7.92 -21.91 -3.11
CA LYS A 75 7.94 -21.66 -1.67
C LYS A 75 7.73 -20.17 -1.34
N GLY A 76 8.30 -19.29 -2.16
CA GLY A 76 8.08 -17.85 -2.04
C GLY A 76 6.63 -17.45 -2.27
N PHE A 77 5.96 -18.04 -3.26
CA PHE A 77 4.53 -17.82 -3.52
C PHE A 77 3.64 -18.41 -2.42
N ASP A 78 3.93 -19.62 -1.95
CA ASP A 78 3.16 -20.28 -0.88
C ASP A 78 3.18 -19.44 0.42
N VAL A 79 4.35 -18.87 0.76
CA VAL A 79 4.48 -17.95 1.90
C VAL A 79 3.67 -16.66 1.69
N MET A 80 3.69 -16.08 0.49
CA MET A 80 2.86 -14.90 0.18
C MET A 80 1.36 -15.20 0.30
N GLU A 81 0.92 -16.38 -0.18
CA GLU A 81 -0.49 -16.80 -0.14
C GLU A 81 -0.98 -17.06 1.30
N SER A 82 -0.10 -17.53 2.19
CA SER A 82 -0.44 -17.73 3.61
C SER A 82 -0.85 -16.45 4.33
N GLY A 83 -0.42 -15.28 3.83
CA GLY A 83 -0.63 -13.98 4.47
C GLY A 83 0.31 -13.70 5.66
N GLU A 84 1.13 -14.66 6.08
CA GLU A 84 2.09 -14.53 7.20
C GLU A 84 3.46 -14.01 6.72
N CYS A 85 3.47 -12.96 5.92
CA CYS A 85 4.70 -12.35 5.41
C CYS A 85 4.57 -10.85 5.15
N GLY A 86 5.70 -10.15 5.05
CA GLY A 86 5.77 -8.76 4.59
C GLY A 86 6.10 -8.71 3.10
N LYS A 87 7.39 -8.63 2.78
CA LYS A 87 7.93 -8.74 1.42
C LYS A 87 8.82 -9.97 1.29
N VAL A 88 8.57 -10.75 0.25
CA VAL A 88 9.42 -11.87 -0.18
C VAL A 88 10.30 -11.40 -1.34
N ILE A 89 11.59 -11.73 -1.29
CA ILE A 89 12.58 -11.45 -2.35
C ILE A 89 13.08 -12.78 -2.92
N LEU A 90 13.10 -12.88 -4.25
CA LEU A 90 13.71 -13.99 -4.99
C LEU A 90 15.05 -13.52 -5.57
N SER A 91 16.14 -14.18 -5.16
CA SER A 91 17.51 -13.91 -5.60
C SER A 91 17.84 -14.64 -6.89
N TRP A 92 18.62 -14.00 -7.77
CA TRP A 92 19.04 -14.55 -9.07
C TRP A 92 20.55 -14.85 -9.14
N ASP A 93 21.26 -14.51 -8.07
CA ASP A 93 22.67 -14.75 -7.80
C ASP A 93 22.96 -16.18 -7.34
#